data_AF-A0A7S0G472-F1
#
_entry.id   AF-A0A7S0G472-F1
#
_cell.length_a   1.000
_cell.length_b   1.000
_cell.length_c   1.000
_cell.angle_alpha   90.00
_cell.angle_beta   90.00
_cell.angle_gamma   90.00
#
_symmetry.space_group_name_H-M   'P 1'
#
loop_
_entity.id
_entity.type
_entity.pdbx_description
1 polymer ?
#
loop_
_entity_poly.entity_id
_entity_poly.type
_entity_poly.pdbx_seq_one_letter_code
_entity_poly.pdbx_strand_id
1 'polypeptide(L)'
;AERAKEALKDKFSVQQISTIYNIIMEHHKITPWHGEDEDLVNAVRKADWVDATMGLVRHGIPTGNIATTREALEESSFHETLLGMFYRLKPASYNLPHPKGFVEFFRIFRY
;
A
#
# COMPACT_ATOMS: atom_id res chain seq x y z
N ALA A 1 10.53 -5.69 -0.02
CA ALA A 1 10.46 -6.55 1.17
C ALA A 1 11.85 -7.04 1.63
N GLU A 2 12.63 -7.75 0.81
CA GLU A 2 13.97 -8.25 1.21
C GLU A 2 14.97 -7.16 1.62
N ARG A 3 15.04 -6.04 0.88
CA ARG A 3 15.87 -4.89 1.28
C ARG A 3 15.48 -4.32 2.66
N ALA A 4 14.19 -4.38 3.01
CA ALA A 4 13.73 -3.90 4.30
C ALA A 4 14.17 -4.85 5.43
N LYS A 5 14.11 -6.17 5.22
CA LYS A 5 14.66 -7.14 6.20
C LYS A 5 16.12 -6.86 6.52
N GLU A 6 16.94 -6.71 5.48
CA GLU A 6 18.37 -6.46 5.64
C GLU A 6 18.66 -5.13 6.35
N ALA A 7 17.93 -4.06 6.01
CA ALA A 7 18.12 -2.74 6.60
C ALA A 7 17.68 -2.64 8.07
N LEU A 8 16.86 -3.59 8.54
CA LEU A 8 16.22 -3.53 9.87
C LEU A 8 16.76 -4.58 10.86
N LYS A 9 17.61 -5.50 10.40
CA LYS A 9 18.11 -6.65 11.18
C LYS A 9 18.76 -6.30 12.52
N ASP A 10 19.42 -5.14 12.61
CA ASP A 10 20.14 -4.69 13.81
C ASP A 10 19.28 -3.81 14.73
N LYS A 11 18.05 -3.46 14.31
CA LYS A 11 17.17 -2.51 15.01
C LYS A 11 15.89 -3.13 15.56
N PHE A 12 15.46 -4.24 14.99
CA PHE A 12 14.17 -4.85 15.28
C PHE A 12 14.35 -6.35 15.54
N SER A 13 13.45 -6.91 16.35
CA SER A 13 13.43 -8.36 16.54
C SER A 13 13.08 -9.08 15.23
N VAL A 14 13.46 -10.35 15.12
CA VAL A 14 13.10 -11.21 13.99
C VAL A 14 11.58 -11.19 13.76
N GLN A 15 10.80 -11.15 14.84
CA GLN A 15 9.35 -11.08 14.77
C GLN A 15 8.87 -9.78 14.12
N GLN A 16 9.35 -8.63 14.60
CA GLN A 16 8.99 -7.33 14.03
C GLN A 16 9.40 -7.20 12.56
N ILE A 17 10.53 -7.79 12.18
CA ILE A 17 10.99 -7.84 10.78
C ILE A 17 10.04 -8.70 9.93
N SER A 18 9.57 -9.82 10.46
CA SER A 18 8.53 -10.65 9.83
C SER A 18 7.23 -9.87 9.62
N THR A 19 6.76 -9.17 10.66
CA THR A 19 5.57 -8.31 10.58
C THR A 19 5.71 -7.23 9.50
N ILE A 20 6.83 -6.51 9.47
CA ILE A 20 7.10 -5.46 8.48
C ILE A 20 7.17 -6.04 7.07
N TYR A 21 7.78 -7.21 6.91
CA TYR A 21 7.79 -7.92 5.64
C TYR A 21 6.36 -8.23 5.18
N ASN A 22 5.52 -8.78 6.06
CA ASN A 22 4.12 -9.09 5.75
C ASN A 22 3.33 -7.82 5.39
N ILE A 23 3.49 -6.72 6.13
CA ILE A 23 2.90 -5.42 5.76
C ILE A 23 3.28 -5.04 4.32
N ILE A 24 4.57 -5.10 3.97
CA ILE A 24 5.05 -4.75 2.62
C ILE A 24 4.52 -5.72 1.56
N MET A 25 4.35 -7.00 1.85
CA MET A 25 3.84 -7.96 0.87
C MET A 25 2.33 -7.86 0.68
N GLU A 26 1.59 -7.53 1.74
CA GLU A 26 0.13 -7.65 1.75
C GLU A 26 -0.59 -6.30 1.54
N HIS A 27 0.06 -5.13 1.69
CA HIS A 27 -0.61 -3.81 1.73
C HIS A 27 -1.49 -3.50 0.51
N HIS A 28 -1.11 -3.92 -0.70
CA HIS A 28 -1.92 -3.71 -1.91
C HIS A 28 -3.00 -4.79 -2.13
N LYS A 29 -3.05 -5.86 -1.33
CA LYS A 29 -4.04 -6.90 -1.56
C LYS A 29 -5.44 -6.45 -1.15
N ILE A 30 -6.43 -6.87 -1.92
CA ILE A 30 -7.85 -6.60 -1.62
C ILE A 30 -8.43 -7.57 -0.59
N THR A 31 -7.85 -8.77 -0.48
CA THR A 31 -8.27 -9.80 0.49
C THR A 31 -7.55 -9.64 1.82
N PRO A 32 -8.17 -10.02 2.95
CA PRO A 32 -7.51 -10.02 4.25
C PRO A 32 -6.32 -10.99 4.32
N TRP A 33 -5.32 -10.60 5.12
CA TRP A 33 -4.29 -11.51 5.62
C TRP A 33 -4.83 -12.32 6.80
N HIS A 34 -4.39 -13.56 6.98
CA HIS A 34 -4.80 -14.46 8.08
C HIS A 34 -3.62 -15.16 8.77
N GLY A 35 -2.43 -14.59 8.67
CA GLY A 35 -1.24 -15.12 9.32
C GLY A 35 -0.87 -14.34 10.58
N GLU A 36 0.40 -14.43 10.96
CA GLU A 36 0.91 -13.73 12.15
C GLU A 36 0.72 -12.22 12.08
N ASP A 37 0.43 -11.60 13.24
CA ASP A 37 0.08 -10.18 13.39
C ASP A 37 -1.10 -9.74 12.51
N GLU A 38 -2.10 -10.62 12.33
CA GLU A 38 -3.27 -10.43 11.47
C GLU A 38 -3.89 -9.03 11.60
N ASP A 39 -4.15 -8.59 12.83
CA ASP A 39 -4.79 -7.31 13.11
C ASP A 39 -3.94 -6.12 12.62
N LEU A 40 -2.63 -6.14 12.89
CA LEU A 40 -1.73 -5.07 12.52
C LEU A 40 -1.50 -5.03 10.99
N VAL A 41 -1.24 -6.19 10.37
CA VAL A 41 -1.04 -6.28 8.92
C VAL A 41 -2.29 -5.80 8.19
N ASN A 42 -3.48 -6.25 8.61
CA ASN A 42 -4.73 -5.80 8.00
C ASN A 42 -5.06 -4.33 8.30
N ALA A 43 -4.68 -3.80 9.47
CA ALA A 43 -4.86 -2.38 9.77
C ALA A 43 -4.06 -1.51 8.79
N VAL A 44 -2.77 -1.83 8.59
CA VAL A 44 -1.92 -1.08 7.64
C VAL A 44 -2.40 -1.27 6.20
N ARG A 45 -2.78 -2.50 5.81
CA ARG A 45 -3.37 -2.77 4.49
C ARG A 45 -4.60 -1.91 4.21
N LYS A 46 -5.52 -1.80 5.18
CA LYS A 46 -6.72 -0.97 5.04
C LYS A 46 -6.39 0.52 4.96
N ALA A 47 -5.41 0.99 5.73
CA ALA A 47 -4.94 2.37 5.69
C ALA A 47 -4.31 2.71 4.33
N ASP A 48 -3.50 1.83 3.75
CA ASP A 48 -2.92 1.99 2.41
C ASP A 48 -4.00 2.20 1.35
N TRP A 49 -5.07 1.39 1.38
CA TRP A 49 -6.21 1.57 0.47
C TRP A 49 -6.93 2.91 0.66
N VAL A 50 -7.00 3.44 1.89
CA VAL A 50 -7.56 4.77 2.14
C VAL A 50 -6.71 5.84 1.47
N ASP A 51 -5.39 5.79 1.66
CA ASP A 51 -4.47 6.80 1.11
C ASP A 51 -4.36 6.68 -0.42
N ALA A 52 -4.15 5.47 -0.93
CA ALA A 52 -3.98 5.20 -2.36
C ALA A 52 -5.21 5.55 -3.21
N THR A 53 -6.40 5.55 -2.59
CA THR A 53 -7.66 5.91 -3.26
C THR A 53 -8.19 7.28 -2.84
N MET A 54 -7.38 8.07 -2.13
CA MET A 54 -7.78 9.38 -1.59
C MET A 54 -9.03 9.33 -0.68
N GLY A 55 -9.35 8.17 -0.12
CA GLY A 55 -10.47 7.94 0.80
C GLY A 55 -11.73 7.37 0.13
N LEU A 56 -11.66 6.90 -1.12
CA LEU A 56 -12.77 6.19 -1.76
C LEU A 56 -13.01 4.81 -1.13
N VAL A 57 -11.95 4.04 -0.89
CA VAL A 57 -11.99 2.74 -0.21
C VAL A 57 -11.59 2.93 1.25
N ARG A 58 -12.55 2.78 2.18
CA ARG A 58 -12.35 3.13 3.60
C ARG A 58 -12.40 1.96 4.58
N HIS A 59 -12.88 0.79 4.15
CA HIS A 59 -13.03 -0.37 5.02
C HIS A 59 -13.72 -0.10 6.37
N GLY A 60 -14.69 0.81 6.39
CA GLY A 60 -15.43 1.19 7.60
C GLY A 60 -14.77 2.27 8.47
N ILE A 61 -13.60 2.80 8.08
CA ILE A 61 -12.93 3.89 8.80
C ILE A 61 -13.78 5.18 8.67
N PRO A 62 -14.15 5.83 9.79
CA PRO A 62 -14.89 7.08 9.77
C PRO A 62 -14.11 8.20 9.06
N THR A 63 -14.82 9.06 8.32
CA THR A 63 -14.21 10.19 7.61
C THR A 63 -13.57 11.20 8.55
N GLY A 64 -14.09 11.36 9.77
CA GLY A 64 -13.49 12.21 10.80
C GLY A 64 -12.07 11.78 11.14
N ASN A 65 -11.83 10.47 11.32
CA ASN A 65 -10.48 9.96 11.59
C ASN A 65 -9.53 10.24 10.43
N ILE A 66 -10.00 10.08 9.18
CA ILE A 66 -9.18 10.36 7.98
C ILE A 66 -8.83 11.86 7.91
N ALA A 67 -9.80 12.74 8.19
CA ALA A 67 -9.58 14.18 8.21
C ALA A 67 -8.56 14.56 9.29
N THR A 68 -8.72 14.07 10.53
CA THR A 68 -7.78 14.32 11.63
C THR A 68 -6.36 13.85 11.28
N THR A 69 -6.21 12.68 10.66
CA THR A 69 -4.89 12.19 10.21
C THR A 69 -4.27 13.10 9.15
N ARG A 70 -5.05 13.57 8.18
CA ARG A 70 -4.57 14.48 7.12
C ARG A 70 -4.28 15.90 7.61
N GLU A 71 -4.93 16.34 8.69
CA GLU A 71 -4.57 17.60 9.35
C GLU A 71 -3.28 17.46 10.17
N ALA A 72 -3.06 16.30 10.79
CA ALA A 72 -1.87 16.03 11.59
C ALA A 72 -0.62 15.71 10.76
N LEU A 73 -0.79 15.16 9.56
CA LEU A 73 0.29 14.79 8.65
C LEU A 73 0.28 15.72 7.45
N GLU A 74 1.40 16.38 7.18
CA GLU A 74 1.56 17.19 5.97
C GLU A 74 1.45 16.30 4.73
N GLU A 75 0.63 16.71 3.75
CA GLU A 75 0.41 15.93 2.52
C GLU A 75 1.67 15.86 1.65
N SER A 76 2.50 16.91 1.65
CA SER A 76 3.83 16.98 1.02
C SER A 76 3.92 16.38 -0.40
N SER A 77 2.92 16.63 -1.26
CA SER A 77 2.82 16.12 -2.64
C SER A 77 2.77 14.59 -2.73
N PHE A 78 2.31 13.91 -1.67
CA PHE A 78 2.21 12.45 -1.63
C PHE A 78 1.30 11.91 -2.74
N HIS A 79 0.08 12.43 -2.86
CA HIS A 79 -0.89 11.93 -3.84
C HIS A 79 -0.50 12.32 -5.27
N GLU A 80 0.11 13.50 -5.47
CA GLU A 80 0.69 13.90 -6.76
C GLU A 80 1.80 12.93 -7.20
N THR A 81 2.69 12.59 -6.27
CA THR A 81 3.76 11.63 -6.49
C THR A 81 3.21 10.25 -6.80
N LEU A 82 2.22 9.79 -6.02
CA LEU A 82 1.59 8.50 -6.20
C LEU A 82 0.92 8.38 -7.57
N LEU A 83 0.16 9.40 -8.00
CA LEU A 83 -0.40 9.48 -9.35
C LEU A 83 0.70 9.44 -10.41
N GLY A 84 1.77 10.21 -10.21
CA GLY A 84 2.95 10.21 -11.08
C GLY A 84 3.59 8.82 -11.23
N MET A 85 3.67 8.04 -10.15
CA MET A 85 4.16 6.67 -10.19
C MET A 85 3.27 5.76 -11.02
N PHE A 86 1.94 5.87 -10.88
CA PHE A 86 1.01 5.13 -11.75
C PHE A 86 1.20 5.45 -13.24
N TYR A 87 1.49 6.70 -13.59
CA TYR A 87 1.79 7.07 -14.98
C TYR A 87 3.18 6.62 -15.45
N ARG A 88 4.18 6.58 -14.57
CA ARG A 88 5.56 6.16 -14.89
C ARG A 88 5.71 4.64 -15.03
N LEU A 89 4.88 3.86 -14.35
CA LEU A 89 4.85 2.40 -14.47
C LEU A 89 4.26 1.91 -15.81
N LYS A 90 3.91 2.82 -16.74
CA LYS A 90 3.65 2.46 -18.14
C LYS A 90 4.90 1.77 -18.73
N PRO A 91 4.81 0.50 -19.17
CA PRO A 91 5.93 -0.13 -19.86
C PRO A 91 6.27 0.68 -21.12
N ALA A 92 7.56 0.81 -21.44
CA ALA A 92 8.05 1.48 -22.65
C ALA A 92 7.54 0.88 -23.97
N SER A 93 6.71 -0.17 -23.93
CA SER A 93 6.19 -0.88 -25.09
C SER A 93 4.75 -0.53 -25.51
N TYR A 94 4.06 0.43 -24.87
CA TYR A 94 2.64 0.72 -25.21
C TYR A 94 2.34 2.20 -25.42
N ASN A 95 2.50 2.66 -26.66
CA ASN A 95 1.86 3.88 -27.16
C ASN A 95 0.39 3.58 -27.54
N LEU A 96 -0.52 3.58 -26.54
CA LEU A 96 -2.01 3.72 -26.57
C LEU A 96 -2.68 2.86 -25.46
N PRO A 97 -3.88 3.22 -24.97
CA PRO A 97 -4.49 2.60 -23.79
C PRO A 97 -4.97 1.18 -24.10
N HIS A 98 -4.11 0.20 -23.86
CA HIS A 98 -4.46 -1.21 -24.04
C HIS A 98 -5.07 -1.76 -22.73
N PRO A 99 -6.23 -2.44 -22.74
CA PRO A 99 -6.86 -3.03 -21.56
C PRO A 99 -5.96 -4.03 -20.79
N LYS A 100 -4.87 -4.51 -21.39
CA LYS A 100 -3.91 -5.43 -20.77
C LYS A 100 -2.99 -4.75 -19.75
N GLY A 101 -2.64 -3.47 -19.94
CA GLY A 101 -1.84 -2.71 -18.97
C GLY A 101 -2.59 -2.43 -17.68
N PHE A 102 -3.91 -2.22 -17.80
CA PHE A 102 -4.82 -2.14 -16.66
C PHE A 102 -4.87 -3.50 -15.93
N VAL A 103 -5.05 -4.62 -16.63
CA VAL A 103 -5.09 -5.97 -16.04
C VAL A 103 -3.79 -6.38 -15.32
N GLU A 104 -2.61 -6.10 -15.89
CA GLU A 104 -1.33 -6.38 -15.23
C GLU A 104 -1.10 -5.49 -14.01
N PHE A 105 -1.56 -4.24 -14.06
CA PHE A 105 -1.60 -3.37 -12.89
C PHE A 105 -2.53 -3.92 -11.80
N PHE A 106 -3.69 -4.50 -12.14
CA PHE A 106 -4.52 -5.19 -11.14
C PHE A 106 -3.90 -6.47 -10.58
N ARG A 107 -2.84 -6.99 -11.20
CA ARG A 107 -2.12 -8.17 -10.70
C ARG A 107 -1.32 -7.87 -9.44
N ILE A 108 -0.92 -6.62 -9.17
CA ILE A 108 -0.32 -6.28 -7.86
C ILE A 108 -1.37 -6.22 -6.74
N PHE A 109 -2.65 -6.10 -7.07
CA PHE A 109 -3.76 -6.14 -6.11
C PHE A 109 -4.39 -7.53 -5.96
N ARG A 110 -3.95 -8.50 -6.77
CA ARG A 110 -4.51 -9.85 -6.82
C ARG A 110 -3.40 -10.88 -6.60
N TYR A 111 -3.56 -11.64 -5.51
CA TYR A 111 -2.70 -12.65 -4.88
C TYR A 111 -1.78 -12.14 -3.78
#